data_AF-A0A9E3R5M8-F1
#
_entry.id   AF-A0A9E3R5M8-F1
#
_cell.length_a   1.000
_cell.length_b   1.000
_cell.length_c   1.000
_cell.angle_alpha   90.00
_cell.angle_beta   90.00
_cell.angle_gamma   90.00
#
_symmetry.space_group_name_H-M   'P 1'
#
loop_
_entity.id
_entity.type
_entity.pdbx_description
1 polymer ?
#
loop_
_entity_poly.entity_id
_entity_poly.type
_entity_poly.pdbx_seq_one_letter_code
_entity_poly.pdbx_strand_id
1 'polypeptide(L)'
;MGYELTIVRLKRNRNLYFPAAIDTEAQNPIAGPFDGSTKSLLMQAVRCFPYVHQIRRGQDRYEIETPFGGRLEVYMTSDGHLFLESQAALELALALFRGLSTVTPDIAIEDPARGVLHDADSFRAWIDGESDSSVHAAAH
;
A
#
# COMPACT_ATOMS: atom_id res chain seq x y z
N MET A 1 7.00 -10.53 12.07
CA MET A 1 6.89 -10.49 10.60
C MET A 1 5.96 -9.33 10.28
N GLY A 2 6.34 -8.45 9.35
CA GLY A 2 5.46 -7.38 8.88
C GLY A 2 4.37 -7.92 7.94
N TYR A 3 3.37 -7.10 7.67
CA TYR A 3 2.34 -7.34 6.68
C TYR A 3 2.74 -6.66 5.38
N GLU A 4 2.87 -7.45 4.31
CA GLU A 4 3.35 -6.98 3.02
C GLU A 4 2.20 -6.49 2.14
N LEU A 5 2.35 -5.29 1.60
CA LEU A 5 1.41 -4.66 0.69
C LEU A 5 2.18 -4.05 -0.47
N THR A 6 1.50 -3.86 -1.60
CA THR A 6 2.11 -3.18 -2.73
C THR A 6 1.15 -2.15 -3.29
N ILE A 7 1.59 -0.90 -3.45
CA ILE A 7 0.84 0.08 -4.23
C ILE A 7 1.17 -0.14 -5.70
N VAL A 8 0.14 -0.32 -6.51
CA VAL A 8 0.25 -0.66 -7.94
C VAL A 8 -0.55 0.31 -8.79
N ARG A 9 -0.17 0.41 -10.07
CA ARG A 9 -0.89 1.23 -11.04
C ARG A 9 -2.04 0.44 -11.65
N LEU A 10 -3.25 0.99 -11.64
CA LEU A 10 -4.39 0.43 -12.34
C LEU A 10 -4.27 0.65 -13.85
N LYS A 11 -4.55 -0.40 -14.63
CA LYS A 11 -4.65 -0.31 -16.09
C LYS A 11 -5.99 0.36 -16.47
N ARG A 12 -5.95 1.39 -17.32
CA ARG A 12 -7.14 2.20 -17.72
C ARG A 12 -8.27 1.34 -18.31
N ASN A 13 -9.51 1.85 -18.23
CA ASN A 13 -10.75 1.30 -18.81
C ASN A 13 -11.37 0.06 -18.13
N ARG A 14 -11.29 -0.07 -16.81
CA ARG A 14 -12.09 -1.08 -16.10
C ARG A 14 -12.95 -0.42 -15.02
N ASN A 15 -14.27 -0.61 -15.11
CA ASN A 15 -15.18 -0.42 -13.99
C ASN A 15 -14.89 -1.56 -12.99
N LEU A 16 -13.94 -1.33 -12.10
CA LEU A 16 -13.59 -2.27 -11.05
C LEU A 16 -14.47 -2.00 -9.83
N TYR A 17 -14.98 -3.08 -9.24
CA TYR A 17 -15.56 -3.05 -7.91
C TYR A 17 -14.52 -3.55 -6.93
N PHE A 18 -14.27 -2.79 -5.88
CA PHE A 18 -13.30 -3.15 -4.84
C PHE A 18 -14.01 -3.79 -3.63
N PRO A 19 -13.38 -4.79 -2.97
CA PRO A 19 -12.10 -5.40 -3.32
C PRO A 19 -12.20 -6.25 -4.60
N ALA A 20 -11.20 -6.15 -5.47
CA ALA A 20 -11.15 -6.89 -6.73
C ALA A 20 -10.20 -8.08 -6.58
N ALA A 21 -10.69 -9.30 -6.83
CA ALA A 21 -9.82 -10.49 -6.82
C ALA A 21 -8.77 -10.40 -7.93
N ILE A 22 -7.52 -10.77 -7.60
CA ILE A 22 -6.44 -10.92 -8.57
C ILE A 22 -6.22 -12.41 -8.85
N ASP A 23 -6.10 -12.74 -10.13
CA ASP A 23 -5.61 -14.03 -10.56
C ASP A 23 -4.08 -14.02 -10.42
N THR A 24 -3.57 -14.80 -9.47
CA THR A 24 -2.15 -14.86 -9.12
C THR A 24 -1.33 -15.74 -10.06
N GLU A 25 -1.96 -16.50 -10.96
CA GLU A 25 -1.27 -17.43 -11.86
C GLU A 25 -0.79 -16.78 -13.17
N ALA A 26 -1.28 -15.57 -13.50
CA ALA A 26 -0.90 -14.83 -14.69
C ALA A 26 -0.55 -13.36 -14.39
N GLN A 27 0.26 -12.75 -15.26
CA GLN A 27 0.61 -11.34 -15.23
C GLN A 27 -0.63 -10.48 -14.94
N ASN A 28 -0.70 -9.83 -13.77
CA ASN A 28 -1.92 -9.18 -13.24
C ASN A 28 -2.62 -8.35 -14.34
N PRO A 29 -3.83 -8.74 -14.81
CA PRO A 29 -4.47 -8.08 -15.95
C PRO A 29 -5.07 -6.72 -15.59
N ILE A 30 -5.12 -6.39 -14.30
CA ILE A 30 -5.82 -5.23 -13.74
C ILE A 30 -4.82 -4.16 -13.29
N ALA A 31 -3.66 -4.57 -12.79
CA ALA A 31 -2.64 -3.66 -12.30
C ALA A 31 -1.24 -3.96 -12.86
N GLY A 32 -0.29 -3.06 -12.63
CA GLY A 32 1.09 -3.23 -13.07
C GLY A 32 2.03 -2.17 -12.49
N PRO A 33 3.31 -2.20 -12.89
CA PRO A 33 4.32 -1.29 -12.39
C PRO A 33 4.10 0.14 -12.86
N PHE A 34 4.70 1.08 -12.13
CA PHE A 34 4.74 2.50 -12.49
C PHE A 34 5.78 2.76 -13.60
N ASP A 35 5.53 3.75 -14.45
CA ASP A 35 6.57 4.29 -15.33
C ASP A 35 7.56 5.18 -14.57
N GLY A 36 8.71 5.49 -15.16
CA GLY A 36 9.78 6.25 -14.48
C GLY A 36 9.36 7.64 -13.98
N SER A 37 8.43 8.30 -14.66
CA SER A 37 7.95 9.62 -14.27
C SER A 37 7.02 9.52 -13.05
N THR A 38 6.08 8.57 -13.07
CA THR A 38 5.19 8.31 -11.94
C THR A 38 5.96 7.81 -10.73
N LYS A 39 6.96 6.94 -10.90
CA LYS A 39 7.84 6.49 -9.80
C LYS A 39 8.47 7.69 -9.08
N SER A 40 9.07 8.60 -9.84
CA SER A 40 9.76 9.78 -9.27
C SER A 40 8.79 10.67 -8.49
N LEU A 41 7.59 10.88 -9.04
CA LEU A 41 6.54 11.67 -8.43
C LEU A 41 6.01 11.03 -7.12
N LEU A 42 5.75 9.73 -7.13
CA LEU A 42 5.33 8.98 -5.94
C LEU A 42 6.40 8.99 -4.86
N MET A 43 7.67 8.76 -5.21
CA MET A 43 8.76 8.80 -4.23
C MET A 43 8.97 10.21 -3.65
N GLN A 44 8.76 11.26 -4.44
CA GLN A 44 8.74 12.63 -3.91
C GLN A 44 7.60 12.82 -2.90
N ALA A 45 6.40 12.32 -3.20
CA ALA A 45 5.27 12.39 -2.26
C ALA A 45 5.53 11.60 -0.98
N VAL A 46 6.14 10.40 -1.06
CA VAL A 46 6.60 9.62 0.10
C VAL A 46 7.58 10.43 0.95
N ARG A 47 8.56 11.10 0.34
CA ARG A 47 9.55 11.95 1.05
C ARG A 47 8.93 13.16 1.76
N CYS A 48 7.75 13.58 1.35
CA CYS A 48 7.01 14.67 1.97
C CYS A 48 6.00 14.18 3.03
N PHE A 49 5.86 12.87 3.21
CA PHE A 49 4.92 12.30 4.18
C PHE A 49 5.40 12.58 5.62
N PRO A 50 4.51 12.90 6.58
CA PRO A 50 4.90 13.15 7.96
C PRO A 50 5.67 11.97 8.58
N TYR A 51 6.66 12.30 9.43
CA TYR A 51 7.50 11.32 10.15
C TYR A 51 8.38 10.41 9.27
N VAL A 52 8.43 10.68 7.97
CA VAL A 52 9.28 9.92 7.06
C VAL A 52 10.75 10.20 7.33
N HIS A 53 11.55 9.14 7.31
CA HIS A 53 12.99 9.24 7.37
C HIS A 53 13.63 8.22 6.41
N GLN A 54 14.74 8.62 5.78
CA GLN A 54 15.41 7.78 4.81
C GLN A 54 16.37 6.82 5.52
N ILE A 55 16.15 5.51 5.35
CA ILE A 55 16.96 4.47 6.01
C ILE A 55 18.22 4.15 5.19
N ARG A 56 18.12 4.17 3.85
CA ARG A 56 19.24 3.89 2.95
C ARG A 56 19.29 4.87 1.79
N ARG A 57 20.33 5.70 1.78
CA ARG A 57 20.54 6.82 0.83
C ARG A 57 20.77 6.43 -0.63
N GLY A 58 20.78 5.14 -0.98
CA GLY A 58 20.97 4.65 -2.36
C GLY A 58 19.85 3.77 -2.93
N GLN A 59 18.81 3.46 -2.14
CA GLN A 59 17.75 2.53 -2.54
C GLN A 59 16.35 3.14 -2.51
N ASP A 60 16.25 4.47 -2.31
CA ASP A 60 14.95 5.15 -2.13
C ASP A 60 14.03 4.41 -1.14
N ARG A 61 14.64 3.98 -0.04
CA ARG A 61 14.00 3.23 1.05
C ARG A 61 13.79 4.15 2.24
N TYR A 62 12.54 4.24 2.65
CA TYR A 62 12.03 5.14 3.66
C TYR A 62 11.32 4.36 4.75
N GLU A 63 11.29 4.96 5.92
CA GLU A 63 10.53 4.49 7.06
C GLU A 63 9.65 5.62 7.54
N ILE A 64 8.42 5.28 7.88
CA ILE A 64 7.46 6.16 8.51
C ILE A 64 7.12 5.53 9.86
N GLU A 65 7.52 6.19 10.94
CA GLU A 65 7.29 5.74 12.30
C GLU A 65 6.50 6.83 13.03
N THR A 66 5.31 6.50 13.54
CA THR A 66 4.53 7.51 14.27
C THR A 66 4.86 7.52 15.76
N PRO A 67 4.69 8.68 16.43
CA PRO A 67 4.88 8.77 17.88
C PRO A 67 3.96 7.86 18.71
N PHE A 68 2.84 7.41 18.13
CA PHE A 68 1.83 6.59 18.80
C PHE A 68 2.00 5.10 18.52
N GLY A 69 3.08 4.71 17.84
CA GLY A 69 3.39 3.34 17.45
C GLY A 69 3.09 3.05 15.98
N GLY A 70 3.53 1.88 15.54
CA GLY A 70 3.43 1.47 14.14
C GLY A 70 4.59 1.99 13.28
N ARG A 71 5.14 1.09 12.48
CA ARG A 71 6.24 1.35 11.55
C ARG A 71 5.83 0.89 10.16
N LEU A 72 5.98 1.76 9.17
CA LEU A 72 5.75 1.45 7.78
C LEU A 72 7.05 1.66 7.00
N GLU A 73 7.54 0.59 6.42
CA GLU A 73 8.67 0.66 5.51
C GLU A 73 8.18 0.79 4.07
N VAL A 74 8.83 1.67 3.29
CA VAL A 74 8.40 2.03 1.94
C VAL A 74 9.60 2.06 1.01
N TYR A 75 9.55 1.33 -0.10
CA TYR A 75 10.57 1.43 -1.13
C TYR A 75 10.03 1.10 -2.52
N MET A 76 10.69 1.66 -3.54
CA MET A 76 10.42 1.30 -4.93
C MET A 76 11.22 0.04 -5.29
N THR A 77 10.53 -0.99 -5.77
CA THR A 77 11.16 -2.22 -6.25
C THR A 77 11.79 -2.00 -7.64
N SER A 78 12.70 -2.89 -8.04
CA SER A 78 13.40 -2.80 -9.34
C SER A 78 12.47 -2.93 -10.54
N ASP A 79 11.43 -3.75 -10.42
CA ASP A 79 10.35 -3.92 -11.40
C ASP A 79 9.35 -2.74 -11.40
N GLY A 80 9.37 -1.88 -10.38
CA GLY A 80 8.67 -0.60 -10.38
C GLY A 80 7.37 -0.54 -9.63
N HIS A 81 7.21 -1.41 -8.65
CA HIS A 81 6.13 -1.39 -7.69
C HIS A 81 6.53 -0.62 -6.44
N LEU A 82 5.57 0.01 -5.77
CA LEU A 82 5.84 0.68 -4.50
C LEU A 82 5.49 -0.29 -3.38
N PHE A 83 6.50 -0.95 -2.84
CA PHE A 83 6.33 -1.94 -1.79
C PHE A 83 6.21 -1.27 -0.43
N LEU A 84 5.35 -1.86 0.40
CA LEU A 84 5.06 -1.44 1.76
C LEU A 84 5.22 -2.65 2.71
N GLU A 85 6.04 -2.52 3.74
CA GLU A 85 6.09 -3.49 4.84
C GLU A 85 5.54 -2.84 6.11
N SER A 86 4.36 -3.27 6.54
CA SER A 86 3.68 -2.72 7.71
C SER A 86 3.95 -3.55 8.95
N GLN A 87 4.54 -2.97 9.99
CA GLN A 87 4.66 -3.60 11.31
C GLN A 87 3.62 -2.99 12.24
N ALA A 88 2.44 -3.63 12.29
CA ALA A 88 1.27 -3.18 13.06
C ALA A 88 0.82 -1.74 12.73
N ALA A 89 0.80 -1.39 11.45
CA ALA A 89 0.52 -0.03 10.99
C ALA A 89 -0.25 0.00 9.65
N LEU A 90 -1.36 -0.73 9.56
CA LEU A 90 -2.16 -0.78 8.32
C LEU A 90 -2.86 0.56 8.06
N GLU A 91 -3.18 1.30 9.12
CA GLU A 91 -3.70 2.65 9.10
C GLU A 91 -2.68 3.65 8.53
N LEU A 92 -1.38 3.44 8.79
CA LEU A 92 -0.32 4.22 8.15
C LEU A 92 -0.25 3.93 6.66
N ALA A 93 -0.36 2.66 6.26
CA ALA A 93 -0.41 2.28 4.85
C ALA A 93 -1.61 2.93 4.14
N LEU A 94 -2.80 2.93 4.78
CA LEU A 94 -3.98 3.61 4.27
C LEU A 94 -3.79 5.13 4.17
N ALA A 95 -3.19 5.76 5.19
CA ALA A 95 -2.94 7.20 5.19
C ALA A 95 -1.96 7.61 4.08
N LEU A 96 -0.87 6.83 3.92
CA LEU A 96 0.08 7.03 2.82
C LEU A 96 -0.61 6.85 1.47
N PHE A 97 -1.37 5.76 1.28
CA PHE A 97 -2.10 5.50 0.05
C PHE A 97 -3.04 6.66 -0.34
N ARG A 98 -3.80 7.20 0.61
CA ARG A 98 -4.68 8.36 0.39
C ARG A 98 -3.89 9.60 -0.02
N GLY A 99 -2.72 9.84 0.57
CA GLY A 99 -1.83 10.92 0.15
C GLY A 99 -1.36 10.73 -1.30
N LEU A 100 -0.92 9.52 -1.63
CA LEU A 100 -0.43 9.18 -2.97
C LEU A 100 -1.52 9.21 -4.04
N SER A 101 -2.77 8.87 -3.71
CA SER A 101 -3.89 8.89 -4.66
C SER A 101 -4.28 10.31 -5.09
N THR A 102 -3.97 11.33 -4.29
CA THR A 102 -4.11 12.74 -4.72
C THR A 102 -3.11 13.15 -5.80
N VAL A 103 -1.98 12.44 -5.87
CA VAL A 103 -0.88 12.70 -6.79
C VAL A 103 -0.98 11.82 -8.04
N THR A 104 -1.38 10.55 -7.86
CA THR A 104 -1.62 9.58 -8.94
C THR A 104 -2.93 8.86 -8.63
N PRO A 105 -4.06 9.22 -9.27
CA PRO A 105 -5.37 8.67 -8.92
C PRO A 105 -5.58 7.22 -9.40
N ASP A 106 -4.86 6.80 -10.44
CA ASP A 106 -4.98 5.46 -11.04
C ASP A 106 -4.14 4.42 -10.26
N ILE A 107 -4.33 4.31 -8.94
CA ILE A 107 -3.60 3.37 -8.07
C ILE A 107 -4.53 2.52 -7.21
N ALA A 108 -4.03 1.36 -6.78
CA ALA A 108 -4.67 0.46 -5.82
C ALA A 108 -3.64 -0.13 -4.86
N ILE A 109 -4.12 -0.65 -3.73
CA ILE A 109 -3.34 -1.45 -2.80
C ILE A 109 -3.54 -2.92 -3.18
N GLU A 110 -2.48 -3.58 -3.60
CA GLU A 110 -2.43 -5.03 -3.75
C GLU A 110 -2.08 -5.66 -2.41
N ASP A 111 -2.92 -6.61 -2.01
CA ASP A 111 -2.73 -7.50 -0.87
C ASP A 111 -2.44 -8.91 -1.43
N PRO A 112 -1.15 -9.29 -1.53
CA PRO A 112 -0.77 -10.58 -2.07
C PRO A 112 -1.19 -11.76 -1.20
N ALA A 113 -1.29 -11.56 0.12
CA ALA A 113 -1.66 -12.61 1.06
C ALA A 113 -3.12 -13.04 0.88
N ARG A 114 -3.99 -12.10 0.52
CA ARG A 114 -5.41 -12.35 0.26
C ARG A 114 -5.76 -12.48 -1.22
N GLY A 115 -4.84 -12.15 -2.13
CA GLY A 115 -5.08 -12.19 -3.57
C GLY A 115 -6.14 -11.17 -4.00
N VAL A 116 -6.10 -9.95 -3.44
CA VAL A 116 -7.06 -8.89 -3.78
C VAL A 116 -6.39 -7.53 -3.98
N LEU A 117 -7.03 -6.69 -4.78
CA LEU A 117 -6.77 -5.26 -4.89
C LEU A 117 -7.82 -4.49 -4.09
N HIS A 118 -7.38 -3.43 -3.43
CA HIS A 118 -8.21 -2.51 -2.68
C HIS A 118 -8.07 -1.07 -3.21
N ASP A 119 -9.18 -0.35 -3.16
CA ASP A 119 -9.17 1.12 -3.07
C ASP A 119 -9.12 1.56 -1.60
N ALA A 120 -9.18 2.87 -1.36
CA ALA A 120 -9.08 3.41 0.00
C ALA A 120 -10.23 2.95 0.91
N ASP A 121 -11.43 2.78 0.36
CA ASP A 121 -12.63 2.49 1.14
C ASP A 121 -12.74 1.00 1.47
N SER A 122 -12.50 0.13 0.50
CA SER A 122 -12.44 -1.32 0.73
C SER A 122 -11.27 -1.72 1.64
N PHE A 123 -10.11 -1.04 1.54
CA PHE A 123 -8.98 -1.29 2.44
C PHE A 123 -9.31 -0.87 3.88
N ARG A 124 -9.95 0.29 4.04
CA ARG A 124 -10.43 0.75 5.35
C ARG A 124 -11.42 -0.23 5.97
N ALA A 125 -12.43 -0.65 5.21
CA ALA A 125 -13.44 -1.60 5.69
C ALA A 125 -12.80 -2.93 6.14
N TRP A 126 -11.72 -3.35 5.47
CA TRP A 126 -10.95 -4.51 5.90
C TRP A 126 -10.22 -4.27 7.23
N ILE A 127 -9.48 -3.17 7.39
CA ILE A 127 -8.79 -2.83 8.64
C ILE A 127 -9.78 -2.78 9.81
N ASP A 128 -10.93 -2.15 9.62
CA ASP A 128 -11.99 -2.03 10.62
C ASP A 128 -12.55 -3.42 11.00
N GLY A 129 -12.78 -4.31 10.01
CA GLY A 129 -13.26 -5.67 10.25
C GLY A 129 -12.23 -6.63 10.90
N GLU A 130 -10.94 -6.43 10.64
CA GLU A 130 -9.86 -7.17 11.29
C GLU A 130 -9.76 -6.76 12.77
N SER A 131 -10.00 -5.48 13.07
CA SER A 131 -10.05 -4.93 14.42
C SER A 131 -11.16 -5.59 15.24
N ASP A 132 -12.38 -5.70 14.70
CA ASP A 132 -13.51 -6.35 15.38
C ASP A 132 -13.29 -7.85 15.66
N SER A 133 -12.60 -8.55 14.75
CA SER A 133 -12.30 -9.99 14.90
C SER A 133 -11.32 -10.25 16.07
N SER A 134 -10.38 -9.33 16.31
CA SER A 134 -9.42 -9.42 17.41
C SER A 134 -10.06 -9.16 18.79
N VAL A 135 -11.12 -8.33 18.85
CA VAL A 135 -11.86 -8.03 20.08
C VAL A 135 -12.70 -9.23 20.52
N HIS A 136 -13.25 -10.01 19.59
CA HIS A 136 -14.02 -11.22 19.91
C HIS A 136 -13.16 -12.43 20.27
N ALA A 137 -11.94 -12.55 19.73
CA ALA A 137 -11.04 -13.66 20.07
C ALA A 137 -10.44 -13.57 21.49
N ALA A 138 -10.39 -12.38 22.09
CA ALA A 138 -9.90 -12.17 23.45
C ALA A 138 -10.95 -12.41 24.56
N ALA A 139 -12.18 -12.81 24.18
CA ALA A 139 -13.31 -12.99 25.09
C ALA A 139 -13.65 -14.46 25.41
N HIS A 140 -12.77 -15.42 25.07
CA HIS A 140 -12.96 -16.85 25.34
C HIS A 140 -11.85 -17.46 26.20
#